data_AF-A0A943CLE1-F1
#
_entry.id   AF-A0A943CLE1-F1
#
_cell.length_a   1.000
_cell.length_b   1.000
_cell.length_c   1.000
_cell.angle_alpha   90.00
_cell.angle_beta   90.00
_cell.angle_gamma   90.00
#
_symmetry.space_group_name_H-M   'P 1'
#
loop_
_entity.id
_entity.type
_entity.pdbx_description
1 polymer ?
#
loop_
_entity_poly.entity_id
_entity_poly.type
_entity_poly.pdbx_seq_one_letter_code
_entity_poly.pdbx_strand_id
1 'polypeptide(L)'
;MEKWKEVFVGIIPKAVYQVQLINGEKQGLTIKLSSSQTCVMINFGMVQAVRMLDEGIVQSNLYSENEIRKYKDNDFQNIIYEVQDGEFSEQINQISDGYGEALNLKHYVVITQNYNIDIVTEWEPTIEISKM
;
A
#
# COMPACT_ATOMS: atom_id res chain seq x y z
N MET A 1 -14.23 -11.22 4.70
CA MET A 1 -12.98 -12.02 4.83
C MET A 1 -12.02 -11.37 3.88
N GLU A 2 -10.84 -10.98 4.39
CA GLU A 2 -9.87 -10.20 3.62
C GLU A 2 -9.67 -10.74 2.20
N LYS A 3 -9.64 -9.85 1.22
CA LYS A 3 -9.35 -10.16 -0.19
C LYS A 3 -8.38 -9.15 -0.76
N TRP A 4 -7.42 -9.65 -1.51
CA TRP A 4 -6.43 -8.81 -2.19
C TRP A 4 -6.73 -8.75 -3.68
N LYS A 5 -6.60 -7.56 -4.25
CA LYS A 5 -6.77 -7.31 -5.68
C LYS A 5 -5.56 -6.54 -6.20
N GLU A 6 -4.92 -7.09 -7.23
CA GLU A 6 -3.88 -6.37 -7.94
C GLU A 6 -4.45 -5.13 -8.63
N VAL A 7 -3.80 -3.98 -8.40
CA VAL A 7 -4.14 -2.70 -9.06
C VAL A 7 -2.88 -2.10 -9.67
N PHE A 8 -3.05 -1.28 -10.72
CA PHE A 8 -1.94 -0.66 -11.45
C PHE A 8 -0.91 -1.65 -12.02
N VAL A 9 -1.36 -2.86 -12.37
CA VAL A 9 -0.50 -3.93 -12.90
C VAL A 9 0.25 -3.47 -14.13
N GLY A 10 1.56 -3.68 -14.14
CA GLY A 10 2.45 -3.33 -15.26
C GLY A 10 2.76 -1.85 -15.40
N ILE A 11 2.23 -0.98 -14.53
CA ILE A 11 2.56 0.45 -14.51
C ILE A 11 3.93 0.67 -13.87
N ILE A 12 4.14 0.12 -12.67
CA ILE A 12 5.42 0.27 -11.96
C ILE A 12 6.40 -0.81 -12.44
N PRO A 13 7.60 -0.43 -12.94
CA PRO A 13 8.59 -1.41 -13.38
C PRO A 13 9.04 -2.32 -12.23
N LYS A 14 9.36 -3.58 -12.54
CA LYS A 14 9.92 -4.49 -11.54
C LYS A 14 11.37 -4.11 -11.26
N ALA A 15 11.68 -3.79 -10.01
CA ALA A 15 13.04 -3.53 -9.53
C ALA A 15 13.12 -3.74 -8.01
N VAL A 16 14.35 -3.78 -7.50
CA VAL A 16 14.60 -3.65 -6.06
C VAL A 16 14.58 -2.15 -5.73
N TYR A 17 13.61 -1.75 -4.92
CA TYR A 17 13.39 -0.34 -4.58
C TYR A 17 13.80 -0.04 -3.14
N GLN A 18 14.54 1.06 -2.97
CA GLN A 18 14.64 1.75 -1.69
C GLN A 18 13.39 2.60 -1.48
N VAL A 19 12.88 2.59 -0.26
CA VAL A 19 11.62 3.27 0.11
C VAL A 19 11.92 4.53 0.89
N GLN A 20 11.27 5.63 0.51
CA GLN A 20 11.13 6.82 1.33
C GLN A 20 9.65 7.17 1.47
N LEU A 21 9.18 7.27 2.70
CA LEU A 21 7.81 7.66 3.03
C LEU A 21 7.81 9.09 3.55
N ILE A 22 6.99 9.95 2.94
CA ILE A 22 6.86 11.35 3.34
C ILE A 22 5.38 11.62 3.58
N ASN A 23 5.02 12.09 4.77
CA ASN A 23 3.66 12.45 5.13
C ASN A 23 3.63 13.81 5.80
N GLY A 24 2.70 14.69 5.41
CA GLY A 24 2.54 15.99 6.04
C GLY A 24 1.39 16.80 5.44
N GLU A 25 0.88 17.78 6.19
CA GLU A 25 -0.36 18.53 5.88
C GLU A 25 -0.36 19.19 4.49
N LYS A 26 0.79 19.64 4.00
CA LYS A 26 0.88 20.38 2.74
C LYS A 26 0.75 19.47 1.51
N GLN A 27 1.31 18.27 1.56
CA GLN A 27 1.48 17.41 0.38
C GLN A 27 0.80 16.05 0.53
N GLY A 28 0.38 15.69 1.74
CA GLY A 28 -0.17 14.39 2.06
C GLY A 28 0.89 13.30 2.11
N LEU A 29 0.44 12.06 1.98
CA LEU A 29 1.28 10.88 1.90
C LEU A 29 1.83 10.70 0.49
N THR A 30 3.16 10.61 0.41
CA THR A 30 3.89 10.23 -0.79
C THR A 30 4.86 9.11 -0.46
N ILE A 31 4.84 8.04 -1.24
CA ILE A 31 5.78 6.93 -1.17
C ILE A 31 6.67 7.01 -2.40
N LYS A 32 7.97 7.23 -2.15
CA LYS A 32 8.99 7.24 -3.19
C LYS A 32 9.70 5.90 -3.20
N LEU A 33 9.71 5.26 -4.36
CA LEU A 33 10.44 4.03 -4.64
C LEU A 33 11.60 4.36 -5.59
N SER A 34 12.83 4.13 -5.14
CA SER A 34 14.04 4.46 -5.92
C SER A 34 14.88 3.22 -6.19
N SER A 35 15.19 2.95 -7.44
CA SER A 35 16.18 1.96 -7.88
C SER A 35 17.34 2.66 -8.59
N SER A 36 18.30 1.91 -9.11
CA SER A 36 19.44 2.47 -9.86
C SER A 36 19.06 3.11 -11.20
N GLN A 37 17.87 2.82 -11.73
CA GLN A 37 17.44 3.28 -13.06
C GLN A 37 16.10 4.00 -13.06
N THR A 38 15.33 3.90 -11.97
CA THR A 38 13.94 4.36 -11.93
C THR A 38 13.60 4.97 -10.59
N CYS A 39 12.93 6.11 -10.64
CA CYS A 39 12.26 6.72 -9.51
C CYS A 39 10.76 6.65 -9.74
N VAL A 40 10.02 6.17 -8.77
CA VAL A 40 8.55 6.09 -8.79
C VAL A 40 8.03 6.89 -7.61
N MET A 41 7.12 7.81 -7.88
CA MET A 41 6.42 8.59 -6.86
C MET A 41 4.97 8.16 -6.85
N ILE A 42 4.53 7.56 -5.74
CA ILE A 42 3.14 7.16 -5.52
C ILE A 42 2.54 8.17 -4.54
N ASN A 43 1.60 8.98 -5.01
CA ASN A 43 0.99 10.04 -4.22
C ASN A 43 -0.43 9.64 -3.84
N PHE A 44 -0.68 9.50 -2.53
CA PHE A 44 -1.99 9.16 -1.96
C PHE A 44 -2.75 10.39 -1.46
N GLY A 45 -2.15 11.58 -1.51
CA GLY A 45 -2.75 12.81 -0.99
C GLY A 45 -3.04 12.72 0.51
N MET A 46 -4.15 13.30 0.96
CA MET A 46 -4.58 13.18 2.35
C MET A 46 -5.05 11.76 2.64
N VAL A 47 -4.54 11.15 3.71
CA VAL A 47 -4.87 9.78 4.12
C VAL A 47 -5.36 9.78 5.56
N GLN A 48 -6.30 8.90 5.87
CA GLN A 48 -6.81 8.71 7.22
C GLN A 48 -5.80 7.95 8.09
N ALA A 49 -5.07 7.00 7.51
CA ALA A 49 -4.05 6.25 8.22
C ALA A 49 -2.98 5.70 7.29
N VAL A 50 -1.77 5.58 7.83
CA VAL A 50 -0.66 4.87 7.20
C VAL A 50 0.09 4.05 8.23
N ARG A 51 0.49 2.83 7.86
CA ARG A 51 1.25 1.92 8.71
C ARG A 51 2.34 1.26 7.87
N MET A 52 3.60 1.46 8.25
CA MET A 52 4.77 0.89 7.58
C MET A 52 5.40 -0.15 8.49
N LEU A 53 5.54 -1.37 7.99
CA LEU A 53 5.99 -2.51 8.78
C LEU A 53 7.05 -3.30 8.01
N ASP A 54 8.01 -3.84 8.74
CA ASP A 54 9.04 -4.72 8.20
C ASP A 54 8.41 -6.01 7.63
N GLU A 55 8.81 -6.39 6.43
CA GLU A 55 8.29 -7.56 5.71
C GLU A 55 8.36 -8.84 6.56
N GLY A 56 9.48 -9.05 7.26
CA GLY A 56 9.73 -10.27 8.03
C GLY A 56 8.80 -10.43 9.23
N ILE A 57 8.14 -9.34 9.67
CA ILE A 57 7.18 -9.35 10.78
C ILE A 57 5.75 -9.63 10.29
N VAL A 58 5.39 -9.12 9.12
CA VAL A 58 3.97 -8.99 8.73
C VAL A 58 3.45 -10.07 7.81
N GLN A 59 4.31 -10.68 6.98
CA GLN A 59 3.87 -11.65 5.98
C GLN A 59 3.57 -13.05 6.55
N SER A 60 3.57 -13.21 7.88
CA SER A 60 3.24 -14.47 8.55
C SER A 60 1.97 -14.43 9.39
N ASN A 61 1.59 -13.27 9.94
CA ASN A 61 0.54 -13.19 10.96
C ASN A 61 -0.47 -12.05 10.77
N LEU A 62 -0.17 -11.04 9.94
CA LEU A 62 -0.98 -9.82 9.88
C LEU A 62 -2.09 -9.88 8.82
N TYR A 63 -1.81 -10.54 7.71
CA TYR A 63 -2.73 -10.64 6.57
C TYR A 63 -3.33 -12.03 6.50
N SER A 64 -4.44 -12.17 5.77
CA SER A 64 -5.01 -13.48 5.49
C SER A 64 -3.99 -14.37 4.78
N GLU A 65 -3.58 -15.46 5.43
CA GLU A 65 -2.56 -16.37 4.92
C GLU A 65 -2.94 -16.93 3.53
N ASN A 66 -4.23 -17.22 3.33
CA ASN A 66 -4.73 -17.72 2.05
C ASN A 66 -4.69 -16.67 0.95
N GLU A 67 -4.83 -15.38 1.28
CA GLU A 67 -4.75 -14.30 0.29
C GLU A 67 -3.30 -14.00 -0.07
N ILE A 68 -2.44 -13.82 0.95
CA ILE A 68 -1.04 -13.44 0.71
C ILE A 68 -0.26 -14.53 -0.03
N ARG A 69 -0.54 -15.82 0.23
CA ARG A 69 0.12 -16.94 -0.46
C ARG A 69 -0.03 -16.91 -1.98
N LYS A 70 -1.14 -16.36 -2.50
CA LYS A 70 -1.38 -16.22 -3.96
C LYS A 70 -0.29 -15.41 -4.67
N TYR A 71 0.33 -14.48 -3.94
CA TYR A 71 1.35 -13.57 -4.46
C TYR A 71 2.74 -13.90 -3.91
N LYS A 72 2.82 -14.46 -2.69
CA LYS A 72 4.10 -14.81 -2.09
C LYS A 72 4.88 -15.84 -2.91
N ASP A 73 4.19 -16.83 -3.49
CA ASP A 73 4.81 -17.87 -4.31
C ASP A 73 5.44 -17.32 -5.61
N ASN A 74 4.99 -16.14 -6.05
CA ASN A 74 5.57 -15.46 -7.20
C ASN A 74 6.41 -14.24 -6.81
N ASP A 75 6.83 -14.10 -5.55
CA ASP A 75 7.64 -12.97 -5.06
C ASP A 75 6.97 -11.60 -5.35
N PHE A 76 5.65 -11.52 -5.17
CA PHE A 76 4.82 -10.33 -5.35
C PHE A 76 5.15 -9.57 -6.65
N GLN A 77 4.74 -10.10 -7.80
CA GLN A 77 5.03 -9.47 -9.09
C GLN A 77 4.48 -8.05 -9.25
N ASN A 78 3.37 -7.74 -8.59
CA ASN A 78 2.82 -6.39 -8.53
C ASN A 78 3.21 -5.68 -7.23
N ILE A 79 3.21 -4.35 -7.24
CA ILE A 79 3.64 -3.52 -6.10
C ILE A 79 2.45 -3.03 -5.27
N ILE A 80 1.32 -2.71 -5.90
CA ILE A 80 0.17 -2.12 -5.20
C ILE A 80 -1.02 -3.10 -5.26
N TYR A 81 -1.58 -3.38 -4.10
CA TYR A 81 -2.79 -4.19 -3.97
C TYR A 81 -3.85 -3.35 -3.26
N GLU A 82 -5.09 -3.45 -3.72
CA GLU A 82 -6.26 -3.00 -2.99
C GLU A 82 -6.72 -4.16 -2.10
N VAL A 83 -6.92 -3.88 -0.82
CA VAL A 83 -7.35 -4.84 0.20
C VAL A 83 -8.80 -4.54 0.55
N GLN A 84 -9.65 -5.56 0.45
CA GLN A 84 -11.05 -5.50 0.83
C GLN A 84 -11.24 -6.29 2.13
N ASP A 85 -12.11 -5.81 3.02
CA ASP A 85 -12.34 -6.41 4.35
C ASP A 85 -11.04 -6.66 5.14
N GLY A 86 -10.09 -5.73 5.04
CA GLY A 86 -8.79 -5.83 5.70
C GLY A 86 -8.85 -5.31 7.14
N GLU A 87 -8.21 -6.02 8.07
CA GLU A 87 -8.29 -5.72 9.53
C GLU A 87 -7.86 -4.27 9.85
N PHE A 88 -6.85 -3.75 9.15
CA PHE A 88 -6.39 -2.38 9.36
C PHE A 88 -7.47 -1.36 8.97
N SER A 89 -8.14 -1.54 7.84
CA SER A 89 -9.23 -0.66 7.42
C SER A 89 -10.43 -0.72 8.36
N GLU A 90 -10.77 -1.91 8.85
CA GLU A 90 -11.83 -2.10 9.85
C GLU A 90 -11.48 -1.40 11.15
N GLN A 91 -10.23 -1.49 11.61
CA GLN A 91 -9.75 -0.79 12.80
C GLN A 91 -9.89 0.74 12.65
N ILE A 92 -9.49 1.30 11.51
CA ILE A 92 -9.63 2.74 11.25
C ILE A 92 -11.11 3.15 11.18
N ASN A 93 -11.97 2.33 10.58
CA ASN A 93 -13.41 2.58 10.55
C ASN A 93 -14.02 2.57 11.97
N GLN A 94 -13.60 1.64 12.83
CA GLN A 94 -14.06 1.56 14.23
C GLN A 94 -13.60 2.77 15.05
N ILE A 95 -12.34 3.20 14.90
CA ILE A 95 -11.81 4.40 15.59
C ILE A 95 -12.55 5.66 15.14
N SER A 96 -13.03 5.69 13.90
CA SER A 96 -13.82 6.79 13.34
C SER A 96 -15.33 6.66 13.55
N ASP A 97 -15.78 5.77 14.45
CA ASP A 97 -17.21 5.54 14.77
C ASP A 97 -18.06 5.21 13.52
N GLY A 98 -17.48 4.45 12.59
CA GLY A 98 -18.12 4.05 11.33
C GLY A 98 -18.11 5.11 10.24
N TYR A 99 -17.51 6.29 10.47
CA TYR A 99 -17.48 7.38 9.49
C TYR A 99 -16.67 7.01 8.23
N GLY A 100 -15.78 6.01 8.30
CA GLY A 100 -15.06 5.50 7.14
C GLY A 100 -15.99 4.93 6.05
N GLU A 101 -17.14 4.38 6.40
CA GLU A 101 -18.14 3.93 5.42
C GLU A 101 -18.74 5.09 4.64
N ALA A 102 -19.02 6.21 5.32
CA ALA A 102 -19.57 7.41 4.68
C ALA A 102 -18.55 8.07 3.73
N LEU A 103 -17.25 7.95 4.04
CA LEU A 103 -16.15 8.42 3.20
C LEU A 103 -15.76 7.44 2.08
N ASN A 104 -16.34 6.23 2.07
CA ASN A 104 -15.98 5.16 1.13
C ASN A 104 -14.46 4.90 1.11
N LEU A 105 -13.88 4.75 2.31
CA LEU A 105 -12.45 4.53 2.46
C LEU A 105 -11.98 3.27 1.73
N LYS A 106 -10.85 3.40 1.05
CA LYS A 106 -10.11 2.34 0.38
C LYS A 106 -8.89 1.96 1.22
N HIS A 107 -8.54 0.69 1.19
CA HIS A 107 -7.31 0.18 1.80
C HIS A 107 -6.37 -0.30 0.70
N TYR A 108 -5.20 0.32 0.61
CA TYR A 108 -4.12 -0.11 -0.26
C TYR A 108 -2.96 -0.66 0.57
N VAL A 109 -2.25 -1.62 0.00
CA VAL A 109 -0.96 -2.06 0.50
C VAL A 109 0.09 -1.94 -0.61
N VAL A 110 1.18 -1.25 -0.30
CA VAL A 110 2.38 -1.16 -1.15
C VAL A 110 3.39 -2.18 -0.64
N ILE A 111 3.71 -3.17 -1.47
CA ILE A 111 4.66 -4.24 -1.18
C ILE A 111 6.02 -3.89 -1.77
N THR A 112 7.05 -3.96 -0.94
CA THR A 112 8.44 -3.77 -1.33
C THR A 112 9.30 -4.86 -0.66
N GLN A 113 10.58 -4.95 -1.03
CA GLN A 113 11.46 -5.99 -0.48
C GLN A 113 11.53 -6.00 1.05
N ASN A 114 11.50 -4.82 1.68
CA ASN A 114 11.73 -4.69 3.12
C ASN A 114 10.50 -4.24 3.89
N TYR A 115 9.47 -3.73 3.21
CA TYR A 115 8.31 -3.14 3.87
C TYR A 115 7.01 -3.47 3.16
N ASN A 116 5.99 -3.75 3.97
CA ASN A 116 4.59 -3.61 3.58
C ASN A 116 4.06 -2.31 4.19
N ILE A 117 3.42 -1.50 3.35
CA ILE A 117 2.90 -0.19 3.75
C ILE A 117 1.41 -0.20 3.50
N ASP A 118 0.63 -0.24 4.57
CA ASP A 118 -0.82 -0.11 4.52
C ASP A 118 -1.21 1.37 4.50
N ILE A 119 -2.19 1.71 3.67
CA ILE A 119 -2.73 3.05 3.51
C ILE A 119 -4.26 2.96 3.51
N VAL A 120 -4.91 3.77 4.34
CA VAL A 120 -6.37 3.96 4.31
C VAL A 120 -6.67 5.38 3.85
N THR A 121 -7.40 5.51 2.74
CA THR A 121 -7.64 6.80 2.07
C THR A 121 -8.95 6.80 1.27
N GLU A 122 -9.52 7.97 1.04
CA GLU A 122 -10.65 8.17 0.11
C GLU A 122 -10.22 8.12 -1.36
N TRP A 123 -8.93 8.38 -1.62
CA TRP A 123 -8.42 8.70 -2.96
C TRP A 123 -7.71 7.53 -3.61
N GLU A 124 -7.81 7.44 -4.93
CA GLU A 124 -6.90 6.58 -5.71
C GLU A 124 -5.53 7.26 -5.82
N PRO A 125 -4.42 6.52 -5.68
CA PRO A 125 -3.11 7.12 -5.81
C PRO A 125 -2.82 7.54 -7.25
N THR A 126 -2.06 8.62 -7.41
CA THR A 126 -1.39 8.94 -8.67
C THR A 126 0.01 8.36 -8.68
N ILE A 127 0.48 7.93 -9.85
CA ILE A 127 1.79 7.29 -10.03
C ILE A 127 2.57 8.06 -11.09
N GLU A 128 3.72 8.60 -10.69
CA GLU A 128 4.67 9.25 -11.59
C GLU A 128 5.96 8.44 -11.67
N ILE A 129 6.47 8.23 -12.87
CA ILE A 129 7.67 7.42 -13.12
C ILE A 129 8.68 8.27 -13.88
N SER A 130 9.90 8.33 -13.37
CA SER A 130 11.03 8.99 -14.03
C SER A 130 12.24 8.08 -14.09
N LYS A 131 13.06 8.28 -15.13
CA LYS A 131 14.38 7.65 -15.24
C LYS A 131 15.37 8.45 -14.39
N MET A 132 16.27 7.74 -13.72
CA MET A 132 17.42 8.35 -13.05
C MET A 132 18.60 8.51 -14.01
#